data_AF-A0A4S4NB62-F1
#
_entry.id   AF-A0A4S4NB62-F1
#
_cell.length_a   1.000
_cell.length_b   1.000
_cell.length_c   1.000
_cell.angle_alpha   90.00
_cell.angle_beta   90.00
_cell.angle_gamma   90.00
#
_symmetry.space_group_name_H-M   'P 1'
#
loop_
_entity.id
_entity.type
_entity.pdbx_description
1 polymer ?
#
loop_
_entity_poly.entity_id
_entity_poly.type
_entity_poly.pdbx_seq_one_letter_code
_entity_poly.pdbx_strand_id
1 'polypeptide(L)'
;MFDPNLSIEDRIKDIIRREIDEYETDTEQTLATLDAFRAAFQQPQRVTVHFAGGTTRDCWSVTRSDGTYRVVYLPVAGYFALCVESNFGPKDIGVHGSAIGCFSSV
;
A
#
# COMPACT_ATOMS: atom_id res chain seq x y z
N MET A 1 9.01 -2.38 -19.53
CA MET A 1 10.34 -1.87 -19.11
C MET A 1 10.09 -0.54 -18.41
N PHE A 2 10.46 -0.40 -17.13
CA PHE A 2 10.20 0.83 -16.36
C PHE A 2 11.39 1.78 -16.45
N ASP A 3 11.10 3.08 -16.53
CA ASP A 3 12.08 4.13 -16.79
C ASP A 3 12.94 4.42 -15.53
N PRO A 4 14.28 4.30 -15.57
CA PRO A 4 15.13 4.50 -14.40
C PRO A 4 15.10 5.94 -13.85
N ASN A 5 14.59 6.91 -14.60
CA ASN A 5 14.47 8.32 -14.19
C ASN A 5 13.19 8.65 -13.42
N LEU A 6 12.26 7.71 -13.27
CA LEU A 6 11.01 7.94 -12.56
C LEU A 6 11.25 8.08 -11.04
N SER A 7 10.59 9.04 -10.39
CA SER A 7 10.58 9.18 -8.93
C SER A 7 9.97 7.93 -8.28
N ILE A 8 10.31 7.64 -7.00
CA ILE A 8 9.71 6.51 -6.29
C ILE A 8 8.18 6.63 -6.25
N GLU A 9 7.65 7.84 -6.07
CA GLU A 9 6.20 8.07 -6.06
C GLU A 9 5.56 7.69 -7.39
N ASP A 10 6.17 8.05 -8.51
CA ASP A 10 5.63 7.72 -9.83
C ASP A 10 5.74 6.23 -10.11
N ARG A 11 6.81 5.57 -9.64
CA ARG A 11 6.95 4.11 -9.76
C ARG A 11 5.83 3.41 -9.00
N ILE A 12 5.53 3.88 -7.78
CA ILE A 12 4.44 3.35 -6.97
C ILE A 12 3.10 3.54 -7.68
N LYS A 13 2.84 4.73 -8.22
CA LYS A 13 1.61 5.01 -8.99
C LYS A 13 1.48 4.11 -10.20
N ASP A 14 2.56 3.87 -10.93
CA ASP A 14 2.56 2.97 -12.09
C ASP A 14 2.28 1.52 -11.70
N ILE A 15 2.85 1.04 -10.60
CA ILE A 15 2.58 -0.31 -10.07
C ILE A 15 1.10 -0.42 -9.68
N ILE A 16 0.58 0.53 -8.90
CA ILE A 16 -0.81 0.52 -8.44
C ILE A 16 -1.78 0.65 -9.63
N ARG A 17 -1.45 1.48 -10.62
CA ARG A 17 -2.27 1.62 -11.82
C ARG A 17 -2.41 0.29 -12.55
N ARG A 18 -1.30 -0.43 -12.77
CA ARG A 18 -1.35 -1.74 -13.41
C ARG A 18 -2.15 -2.73 -12.59
N GLU A 19 -1.97 -2.72 -11.27
CA GLU A 19 -2.74 -3.58 -10.38
C GLU A 19 -4.25 -3.29 -10.48
N ILE A 20 -4.66 -2.02 -10.52
CA ILE A 20 -6.06 -1.62 -10.75
C ILE A 20 -6.57 -2.07 -12.12
N ASP A 21 -5.75 -1.94 -13.16
CA ASP A 21 -6.11 -2.29 -14.54
C ASP A 21 -6.23 -3.82 -14.72
N GLU A 22 -5.48 -4.61 -13.95
CA GLU A 22 -5.43 -6.08 -14.00
C GLU A 22 -6.33 -6.76 -12.95
N TYR A 23 -6.92 -6.01 -12.01
CA TYR A 23 -7.72 -6.58 -10.92
C TYR A 23 -9.03 -7.20 -11.45
N GLU A 24 -9.28 -8.46 -11.08
CA GLU A 24 -10.51 -9.17 -11.44
C GLU A 24 -11.72 -8.57 -10.73
N THR A 25 -12.78 -8.25 -11.48
CA THR A 25 -14.02 -7.64 -10.95
C THR A 25 -15.25 -8.48 -11.22
N ASP A 26 -15.08 -9.81 -11.24
CA ASP A 26 -16.12 -10.76 -11.67
C ASP A 26 -17.24 -10.94 -10.62
N THR A 27 -17.01 -10.46 -9.38
CA THR A 27 -17.98 -10.49 -8.28
C THR A 27 -18.27 -9.09 -7.73
N GLU A 28 -19.45 -8.92 -7.11
CA GLU A 28 -19.80 -7.69 -6.39
C GLU A 28 -18.79 -7.37 -5.27
N GLN A 29 -18.25 -8.40 -4.61
CA GLN A 29 -17.26 -8.23 -3.54
C GLN A 29 -15.92 -7.69 -4.07
N THR A 30 -15.43 -8.24 -5.17
CA THR A 30 -14.20 -7.76 -5.82
C THR A 30 -14.37 -6.34 -6.35
N LEU A 31 -15.53 -6.02 -6.92
CA LEU A 31 -15.83 -4.67 -7.38
C LEU A 31 -15.86 -3.66 -6.22
N ALA A 32 -16.55 -4.00 -5.12
CA ALA A 32 -16.61 -3.16 -3.93
C ALA A 32 -15.22 -2.92 -3.31
N THR A 33 -14.37 -3.95 -3.32
CA THR A 33 -12.99 -3.86 -2.83
C THR A 33 -12.17 -2.90 -3.68
N LEU A 34 -12.26 -3.00 -5.01
CA LEU A 34 -11.56 -2.10 -5.93
C LEU A 34 -12.01 -0.64 -5.77
N ASP A 35 -13.31 -0.41 -5.63
CA ASP A 35 -13.87 0.93 -5.43
C ASP A 35 -13.45 1.52 -4.07
N ALA A 36 -13.47 0.72 -3.00
CA ALA A 36 -12.97 1.12 -1.70
C ALA A 36 -11.47 1.47 -1.73
N PHE A 37 -10.67 0.64 -2.42
CA PHE A 37 -9.24 0.90 -2.60
C PHE A 37 -9.01 2.21 -3.36
N ARG A 38 -9.74 2.45 -4.46
CA ARG A 38 -9.65 3.70 -5.24
C ARG A 38 -10.03 4.92 -4.42
N ALA A 39 -11.06 4.82 -3.58
CA ALA A 39 -11.48 5.90 -2.69
C ALA A 39 -10.44 6.19 -1.59
N ALA A 40 -9.79 5.14 -1.08
CA ALA A 40 -8.75 5.24 -0.08
C ALA A 40 -7.40 5.68 -0.67
N PHE A 41 -7.14 5.41 -1.96
CA PHE A 41 -5.89 5.74 -2.62
C PHE A 41 -5.57 7.23 -2.52
N GLN A 42 -4.31 7.55 -2.23
CA GLN A 42 -3.79 8.90 -2.16
C GLN A 42 -2.44 8.99 -2.87
N GLN A 43 -1.97 10.22 -3.11
CA GLN A 43 -0.59 10.42 -3.56
C GLN A 43 0.36 9.73 -2.57
N PRO A 44 1.35 8.93 -3.05
CA PRO A 44 2.29 8.28 -2.15
C PRO A 44 3.00 9.30 -1.25
N GLN A 45 2.86 9.14 0.07
CA GLN A 45 3.48 10.04 1.05
C GLN A 45 4.53 9.29 1.87
N ARG A 46 5.71 9.88 2.04
CA ARG A 46 6.75 9.30 2.89
C ARG A 46 6.24 9.17 4.33
N VAL A 47 6.47 8.00 4.92
CA VAL A 47 6.10 7.70 6.30
C VAL A 47 7.13 6.77 6.92
N THR A 48 7.42 6.94 8.20
CA THR A 48 8.27 6.02 8.96
C THR A 48 7.42 4.88 9.50
N VAL A 49 7.75 3.65 9.11
CA VAL A 49 7.03 2.43 9.52
C VAL A 49 7.85 1.68 10.56
N HIS A 50 7.17 1.19 11.59
CA HIS A 50 7.74 0.33 12.63
C HIS A 50 7.63 -1.13 12.24
N PHE A 51 8.74 -1.87 12.33
CA PHE A 51 8.80 -3.29 12.05
C PHE A 51 8.99 -4.10 13.34
N ALA A 52 8.64 -5.38 13.27
CA ALA A 52 9.02 -6.33 14.32
C ALA A 52 10.54 -6.27 14.58
N GLY A 53 10.94 -6.42 15.84
CA GLY A 53 12.33 -6.25 16.26
C GLY A 53 12.76 -4.81 16.58
N GLY A 54 11.82 -3.85 16.59
CA GLY A 54 12.07 -2.48 17.07
C GLY A 54 12.81 -1.58 16.08
N THR A 55 12.85 -1.97 14.80
CA THR A 55 13.47 -1.16 13.73
C THR A 55 12.42 -0.28 13.04
N THR A 56 12.88 0.82 12.46
CA THR A 56 12.05 1.71 11.65
C THR A 56 12.66 1.90 10.26
N ARG A 57 11.81 2.12 9.26
CA ARG A 57 12.25 2.42 7.88
C ARG A 57 11.32 3.43 7.23
N ASP A 58 11.90 4.25 6.35
CA ASP A 58 11.13 5.13 5.47
C ASP A 58 10.44 4.31 4.38
N CYS A 59 9.13 4.42 4.33
CA CYS A 59 8.22 3.76 3.41
C CYS A 59 7.28 4.81 2.79
N TRP A 60 6.35 4.38 1.93
CA TRP A 60 5.40 5.29 1.29
C TRP A 60 3.97 4.83 1.57
N SER A 61 3.20 5.63 2.30
CA SER A 61 1.77 5.42 2.47
C SER A 61 1.04 5.65 1.15
N VAL A 62 0.25 4.68 0.70
CA VAL A 62 -0.46 4.76 -0.60
C VAL A 62 -1.97 4.83 -0.45
N THR A 63 -2.50 4.42 0.70
CA THR A 63 -3.88 4.72 1.09
C THR A 63 -3.89 5.75 2.22
N ARG A 64 -4.99 6.48 2.33
CA ARG A 64 -5.36 7.18 3.56
C ARG A 64 -5.53 6.14 4.67
N SER A 65 -5.22 6.54 5.90
CA SER A 65 -5.57 5.73 7.06
C SER A 65 -7.07 5.74 7.27
N ASP A 66 -7.65 4.58 7.58
CA ASP A 66 -9.04 4.48 8.06
C ASP A 66 -9.14 4.66 9.60
N GLY A 67 -8.03 5.01 10.25
CA GLY A 67 -7.90 5.10 11.71
C GLY A 67 -7.41 3.81 12.37
N THR A 68 -7.43 2.68 11.64
CA THR A 68 -6.97 1.37 12.11
C THR A 68 -5.85 0.83 11.23
N TYR A 69 -5.98 0.94 9.91
CA TYR A 69 -5.05 0.39 8.93
C TYR A 69 -4.70 1.39 7.82
N ARG A 70 -3.56 1.13 7.19
CA ARG A 70 -3.16 1.73 5.91
C ARG A 70 -2.29 0.76 5.12
N VAL A 71 -2.25 0.93 3.81
CA VAL A 71 -1.29 0.23 2.94
C VAL A 71 -0.08 1.12 2.70
N VAL A 72 1.12 0.53 2.82
CA VAL A 72 2.40 1.19 2.56
C VAL A 72 3.23 0.40 1.54
N TYR A 73 4.04 1.10 0.76
CA TYR A 73 5.04 0.51 -0.12
C TYR A 73 6.41 0.44 0.56
N LEU A 74 7.05 -0.72 0.49
CA LEU A 74 8.39 -0.97 1.03
C LEU A 74 9.44 -0.87 -0.09
N PRO A 75 10.21 0.23 -0.18
CA PRO A 75 11.10 0.49 -1.34
C PRO A 75 12.20 -0.56 -1.52
N VAL A 76 12.74 -1.10 -0.41
CA VAL A 76 13.84 -2.06 -0.44
C VAL A 76 13.35 -3.42 -0.91
N ALA A 77 12.12 -3.78 -0.57
CA ALA A 77 11.56 -5.09 -0.86
C ALA A 77 10.74 -5.11 -2.17
N GLY A 78 10.28 -3.95 -2.62
CA GLY A 78 9.59 -3.78 -3.90
C GLY A 78 8.11 -4.17 -3.88
N TYR A 79 7.50 -4.33 -2.70
CA TYR A 79 6.11 -4.75 -2.52
C TYR A 79 5.37 -3.88 -1.49
N PHE A 80 4.09 -4.17 -1.26
CA PHE A 80 3.24 -3.48 -0.30
C PHE A 80 3.05 -4.26 1.00
N ALA A 81 2.73 -3.54 2.06
CA ALA A 81 2.43 -4.08 3.37
C ALA A 81 1.18 -3.43 3.95
N LEU A 82 0.34 -4.22 4.62
CA LEU A 82 -0.70 -3.68 5.49
C LEU A 82 -0.06 -3.30 6.83
N CYS A 83 -0.28 -2.07 7.27
CA CYS A 83 0.17 -1.57 8.56
C CYS A 83 -1.02 -1.21 9.43
N VAL A 84 -0.91 -1.48 10.72
CA VAL A 84 -1.86 -0.99 11.73
C VAL A 84 -1.41 0.37 12.25
N GLU A 85 -2.34 1.28 12.49
CA GLU A 85 -2.08 2.54 13.18
C GLU A 85 -1.66 2.30 14.62
N SER A 86 -0.72 3.11 15.10
CA SER A 86 -0.34 3.11 16.50
C SER A 86 0.08 4.50 16.95
N ASN A 87 0.21 4.69 18.27
CA ASN A 87 0.67 5.95 18.85
C ASN A 87 2.10 6.34 18.42
N PHE A 88 2.88 5.42 17.86
CA PHE A 88 4.23 5.66 17.36
C PHE A 88 4.27 5.84 15.84
N GLY A 89 3.14 5.70 15.15
CA GLY A 89 3.04 5.64 13.70
C GLY A 89 2.63 4.26 13.20
N PRO A 90 2.58 4.05 11.87
CA PRO A 90 2.15 2.78 11.28
C PRO A 90 3.14 1.66 11.63
N LYS A 91 2.60 0.50 12.00
CA LYS A 91 3.36 -0.69 12.33
C LYS A 91 3.02 -1.82 11.36
N ASP A 92 4.06 -2.39 10.74
CA ASP A 92 3.94 -3.58 9.92
C ASP A 92 3.49 -4.78 10.75
N ILE A 93 2.51 -5.52 10.23
CA ILE A 93 1.93 -6.71 10.87
C ILE A 93 2.22 -8.01 10.11
N GLY A 94 3.08 -7.97 9.08
CA GLY A 94 3.51 -9.15 8.34
C GLY A 94 2.56 -9.60 7.23
N VAL A 95 1.60 -8.76 6.84
CA VAL A 95 0.73 -8.98 5.67
C VAL A 95 1.33 -8.21 4.50
N HIS A 96 1.94 -8.94 3.56
CA HIS A 96 2.71 -8.38 2.45
C HIS A 96 2.23 -8.92 1.10
N GLY A 97 2.37 -8.11 0.05
CA GLY A 97 2.02 -8.52 -1.31
C GLY A 97 1.69 -7.35 -2.22
N SER A 98 0.64 -7.50 -3.01
CA SER A 98 0.09 -6.45 -3.87
C SER A 98 -0.67 -5.40 -3.03
N ALA A 99 -0.89 -4.20 -3.56
CA ALA A 99 -1.51 -3.12 -2.80
C ALA A 99 -2.98 -3.44 -2.46
N ILE A 100 -3.75 -3.92 -3.44
CA ILE A 100 -5.16 -4.28 -3.29
C ILE A 100 -5.28 -5.55 -2.44
N GLY A 101 -4.38 -6.54 -2.60
CA GLY A 101 -4.39 -7.74 -1.77
C GLY A 101 -4.10 -7.45 -0.30
N CYS A 102 -3.17 -6.55 0.01
CA CYS A 102 -2.96 -6.07 1.37
C CYS A 102 -4.19 -5.32 1.90
N PHE A 103 -4.80 -4.48 1.07
CA PHE A 103 -6.00 -3.71 1.43
C PHE A 103 -7.20 -4.61 1.73
N SER A 104 -7.38 -5.70 0.97
CA SER A 104 -8.50 -6.64 1.13
C SER A 104 -8.29 -7.69 2.22
N SER A 105 -7.22 -7.60 3.01
CA SER A 105 -6.88 -8.57 4.05
C SER A 105 -7.62 -8.33 5.38
N VAL A 106 -8.47 -7.30 5.44
CA VAL A 106 -9.25 -6.88 6.62
C VAL A 106 -10.71 -6.62 6.29
#